data_AF-A0A8J6JQ94-F1
#
_entry.id   AF-A0A8J6JQ94-F1
#
_cell.length_a   1.000
_cell.length_b   1.000
_cell.length_c   1.000
_cell.angle_alpha   90.00
_cell.angle_beta   90.00
_cell.angle_gamma   90.00
#
_symmetry.space_group_name_H-M   'P 1'
#
loop_
_entity.id
_entity.type
_entity.pdbx_description
1 polymer ?
#
loop_
_entity_poly.entity_id
_entity_poly.type
_entity_poly.pdbx_seq_one_letter_code
_entity_poly.pdbx_strand_id
1 'polypeptide(L)'
;YDAAIGDLAVAGAPGLLRFSVFGPGTGTGPGIGPGPDFSPDPNPGNGLGLGLGPVPNPGLSPSPGPGGVNDPPMSELGLLALSGLLGIMGEAGRPPARLAGHQPAYAAGLAGCTALLAALRAAKGADIPETIDISLFDVTCWLNWKVAAAMLVMGEVPTRGGGRSDWFTLPAADGHIALVYMEKDFPQLRDMLQLTDPRFETRAGRLTHRAAFEAAIRPWFAARSRAEITREAQSRRIPIGPVRSPAELLTDPQHVARGFIGPGGMPGMPLRVDGMRPHG
;
A
#
# COMPACT_ATOMS: atom_id res chain seq x y z
N TYR A 1 19.96 3.48 -19.91
CA TYR A 1 20.03 2.12 -20.47
C TYR A 1 18.68 1.90 -21.12
N ASP A 2 18.64 2.12 -22.43
CA ASP A 2 17.50 1.85 -23.27
C ASP A 2 17.25 0.34 -23.30
N ALA A 3 16.07 -0.08 -22.86
CA ALA A 3 15.56 -1.43 -23.09
C ALA A 3 14.11 -1.29 -23.53
N ALA A 4 13.89 -1.70 -24.78
CA ALA A 4 12.63 -1.63 -25.50
C ALA A 4 11.50 -2.32 -24.73
N ILE A 5 10.37 -1.62 -24.59
CA ILE A 5 9.08 -2.24 -24.27
C ILE A 5 8.66 -2.98 -25.54
N GLY A 6 8.62 -4.31 -25.47
CA GLY A 6 8.18 -5.14 -26.59
C GLY A 6 6.68 -4.97 -26.87
N ASP A 7 6.32 -4.80 -28.13
CA ASP A 7 4.94 -4.71 -28.60
C ASP A 7 4.17 -6.01 -28.29
N LEU A 8 3.12 -5.91 -27.47
CA LEU A 8 2.15 -6.98 -27.27
C LEU A 8 0.96 -6.76 -28.24
N ALA A 9 1.05 -7.34 -29.43
CA ALA A 9 -0.03 -7.29 -30.42
C ALA A 9 -1.16 -8.25 -30.05
N VAL A 10 -2.33 -7.71 -29.67
CA VAL A 10 -3.60 -8.46 -29.65
C VAL A 10 -4.35 -8.12 -30.93
N ALA A 11 -4.35 -9.04 -31.90
CA ALA A 11 -5.05 -8.84 -33.17
C ALA A 11 -6.58 -8.81 -32.97
N GLY A 12 -7.24 -7.75 -33.45
CA GLY A 12 -8.68 -7.79 -33.79
C GLY A 12 -9.64 -6.77 -33.17
N ALA A 13 -9.21 -5.73 -32.45
CA ALA A 13 -10.13 -4.71 -31.90
C ALA A 13 -9.81 -3.29 -32.43
N PRO A 14 -10.74 -2.60 -33.12
CA PRO A 14 -10.55 -1.21 -33.51
C PRO A 14 -10.86 -0.29 -32.32
N GLY A 15 -9.85 0.29 -31.70
CA GLY A 15 -10.03 1.34 -30.69
C GLY A 15 -8.80 1.57 -29.80
N LEU A 16 -8.45 2.84 -29.56
CA LEU A 16 -7.47 3.24 -28.55
C LEU A 16 -8.21 3.40 -27.21
N LEU A 17 -7.88 2.61 -26.20
CA LEU A 17 -8.45 2.78 -24.87
C LEU A 17 -7.76 3.96 -24.17
N ARG A 18 -8.53 5.00 -23.86
CA ARG A 18 -7.99 6.19 -23.18
C ARG A 18 -8.10 6.03 -21.67
N PHE A 19 -6.96 6.19 -20.99
CA PHE A 19 -6.90 6.28 -19.53
C PHE A 19 -6.82 7.73 -19.14
N SER A 20 -7.61 8.11 -18.14
CA SER A 20 -7.49 9.43 -17.52
C SER A 20 -7.23 9.21 -16.04
N VAL A 21 -6.00 9.52 -15.61
CA VAL A 21 -5.61 9.49 -14.21
C VAL A 21 -5.44 10.93 -13.77
N PHE A 22 -6.28 11.38 -12.85
CA PHE A 22 -6.27 12.77 -12.39
C PHE A 22 -5.52 12.90 -11.07
N GLY A 23 -4.46 13.70 -11.09
CA GLY A 23 -3.63 14.01 -9.92
C GLY A 23 -3.09 15.44 -10.03
N PRO A 24 -2.38 15.93 -9.00
CA PRO A 24 -1.78 17.27 -9.01
C PRO A 24 -1.04 17.53 -10.32
N GLY A 25 -1.37 18.64 -11.00
CA GLY A 25 -0.50 19.20 -12.01
C GLY A 25 0.89 19.43 -11.41
N THR A 26 1.93 18.95 -12.09
CA THR A 26 3.31 19.14 -11.67
C THR A 26 3.65 20.63 -11.76
N GLY A 27 3.58 21.34 -10.64
CA GLY A 27 4.25 22.63 -10.49
C GLY A 27 5.76 22.40 -10.61
N THR A 28 6.40 23.10 -11.55
CA THR A 28 7.84 23.11 -11.80
C THR A 28 8.59 23.75 -10.62
N GLY A 29 8.82 22.97 -9.56
CA GLY A 29 9.75 23.32 -8.49
C GLY A 29 11.19 22.91 -8.86
N PRO A 30 12.21 23.72 -8.54
CA PRO A 30 13.59 23.43 -8.92
C PRO A 30 14.17 22.37 -7.97
N GLY A 31 14.66 21.24 -8.48
CA GLY A 31 15.59 20.39 -7.72
C GLY A 31 15.47 18.87 -7.83
N ILE A 32 14.52 18.32 -8.58
CA ILE A 32 14.48 16.88 -8.89
C ILE A 32 14.39 16.76 -10.41
N GLY A 33 15.39 16.12 -11.02
CA GLY A 33 15.45 15.90 -12.48
C GLY A 33 14.18 15.21 -12.99
N PRO A 34 13.85 15.37 -14.29
CA PRO A 34 12.60 14.85 -14.83
C PRO A 34 12.57 13.33 -14.64
N GLY A 35 11.56 12.85 -13.91
CA GLY A 35 11.09 11.48 -14.07
C GLY A 35 10.63 11.24 -15.52
N PRO A 36 10.33 9.99 -15.91
CA PRO A 36 9.97 9.68 -17.29
C PRO A 36 8.91 10.65 -17.80
N ASP A 37 9.24 11.30 -18.91
CA ASP A 37 8.40 12.25 -19.63
C ASP A 37 7.10 11.55 -20.03
N PHE A 38 5.98 11.97 -19.46
CA PHE A 38 4.62 11.52 -19.83
C PHE A 38 4.10 12.35 -21.00
N SER A 39 4.91 12.55 -22.04
CA SER A 39 4.44 13.14 -23.29
C SER A 39 3.56 12.13 -24.04
N PRO A 40 2.42 12.57 -24.60
CA PRO A 40 1.56 11.70 -25.40
C PRO A 40 2.32 11.19 -26.62
N ASP A 41 2.35 9.88 -26.82
CA ASP A 41 2.91 9.24 -28.02
C ASP A 41 2.11 9.69 -29.27
N PRO A 42 2.76 10.29 -30.29
CA PRO A 42 2.09 10.77 -31.49
C PRO A 42 1.87 9.69 -32.56
N ASN A 43 2.18 8.41 -32.31
CA ASN A 43 2.13 7.37 -33.35
C ASN A 43 0.89 6.45 -33.26
N PRO A 44 -0.11 6.56 -34.17
CA PRO A 44 -1.36 5.78 -34.11
C PRO A 44 -1.29 4.40 -34.81
N GLY A 45 -0.08 3.85 -35.02
CA GLY A 45 0.11 2.66 -35.84
C GLY A 45 0.01 1.34 -35.07
N ASN A 46 -1.11 0.64 -35.22
CA ASN A 46 -1.31 -0.80 -34.96
C ASN A 46 -0.76 -1.35 -33.62
N GLY A 47 -1.36 -0.91 -32.52
CA GLY A 47 -1.20 -1.51 -31.19
C GLY A 47 -2.27 -0.99 -30.22
N LEU A 48 -2.60 -1.75 -29.18
CA LEU A 48 -3.36 -1.25 -28.03
C LEU A 48 -2.50 -0.21 -27.29
N GLY A 49 -2.58 1.06 -27.67
CA GLY A 49 -1.84 2.15 -27.04
C GLY A 49 -2.55 2.67 -25.78
N LEU A 50 -1.80 2.88 -24.70
CA LEU A 50 -2.22 3.65 -23.52
C LEU A 50 -2.09 5.14 -23.83
N GLY A 51 -3.18 5.78 -24.28
CA GLY A 51 -3.21 7.24 -24.45
C GLY A 51 -3.70 7.93 -23.18
N LEU A 52 -2.85 8.74 -22.54
CA LEU A 52 -3.28 9.77 -21.59
C LEU A 52 -3.73 10.99 -22.42
N GLY A 53 -5.01 11.04 -22.78
CA GLY A 53 -5.60 12.18 -23.48
C GLY A 53 -6.15 13.21 -22.50
N PRO A 54 -6.30 14.50 -22.88
CA PRO A 54 -7.10 15.42 -22.10
C PRO A 54 -8.57 14.99 -22.19
N VAL A 55 -9.07 14.41 -21.10
CA VAL A 55 -10.48 14.10 -20.89
C VAL A 55 -10.97 15.03 -19.77
N PRO A 56 -12.22 15.53 -19.80
CA PRO A 56 -12.77 16.33 -18.71
C PRO A 56 -12.47 15.67 -17.35
N ASN A 57 -11.87 16.46 -16.46
CA ASN A 57 -11.46 16.06 -15.11
C ASN A 57 -12.68 15.56 -14.31
N PRO A 58 -12.57 14.50 -13.52
CA PRO A 58 -13.52 14.12 -12.49
C PRO A 58 -12.74 13.93 -11.20
N GLY A 59 -12.42 15.06 -10.57
CA GLY A 59 -11.92 15.02 -9.21
C GLY A 59 -11.02 16.19 -8.90
N LEU A 60 -11.64 17.32 -8.56
CA LEU A 60 -11.29 18.19 -7.44
C LEU A 60 -12.25 19.39 -7.35
N SER A 61 -13.55 19.15 -7.21
CA SER A 61 -14.44 20.19 -6.71
C SER A 61 -15.03 19.78 -5.37
N PRO A 62 -15.05 20.66 -4.35
CA PRO A 62 -16.00 20.54 -3.24
C PRO A 62 -17.47 20.66 -3.70
N SER A 63 -17.73 20.83 -5.01
CA SER A 63 -19.04 20.77 -5.65
C SER A 63 -19.33 19.36 -6.20
N PRO A 64 -20.55 18.83 -6.07
CA PRO A 64 -20.96 17.58 -6.72
C PRO A 64 -20.94 17.73 -8.26
N GLY A 65 -20.05 16.99 -8.95
CA GLY A 65 -20.00 16.92 -10.42
C GLY A 65 -18.61 16.58 -10.99
N PRO A 66 -18.49 16.32 -12.31
CA PRO A 66 -17.20 16.13 -12.98
C PRO A 66 -16.36 17.42 -12.88
N GLY A 67 -15.15 17.29 -12.34
CA GLY A 67 -14.15 18.34 -12.10
C GLY A 67 -13.79 19.18 -13.33
N GLY A 68 -13.58 20.48 -13.13
CA GLY A 68 -13.27 21.40 -14.21
C GLY A 68 -11.77 21.58 -14.42
N VAL A 69 -11.41 22.18 -15.56
CA VAL A 69 -10.08 22.77 -15.82
C VAL A 69 -9.74 23.93 -14.85
N ASN A 70 -10.70 24.31 -14.00
CA ASN A 70 -10.63 25.39 -13.03
C ASN A 70 -10.57 24.88 -11.57
N ASP A 71 -10.40 23.57 -11.36
CA ASP A 71 -10.27 23.01 -10.02
C ASP A 71 -8.98 23.49 -9.35
N PRO A 72 -8.99 23.76 -8.02
CA PRO A 72 -7.80 24.19 -7.31
C PRO A 72 -6.72 23.10 -7.32
N PRO A 73 -5.42 23.47 -7.37
CA PRO A 73 -4.34 22.51 -7.38
C PRO A 73 -4.32 21.70 -6.08
N MET A 74 -4.13 20.37 -6.17
CA MET A 74 -4.05 19.51 -4.99
C MET A 74 -2.98 18.44 -5.10
N SER A 75 -2.04 18.44 -4.14
CA SER A 75 -1.00 17.41 -4.05
C SER A 75 -1.55 16.07 -3.53
N GLU A 76 -0.84 14.97 -3.76
CA GLU A 76 -1.15 13.68 -3.13
C GLU A 76 -1.17 13.77 -1.60
N LEU A 77 -0.33 14.62 -1.01
CA LEU A 77 -0.38 14.88 0.44
C LEU A 77 -1.69 15.55 0.84
N GLY A 78 -2.19 16.48 0.02
CA GLY A 78 -3.52 17.08 0.19
C GLY A 78 -4.64 16.04 0.10
N LEU A 79 -4.58 15.13 -0.87
CA LEU A 79 -5.55 14.04 -1.00
C LEU A 79 -5.52 13.09 0.21
N LEU A 80 -4.34 12.74 0.72
CA LEU A 80 -4.19 11.96 1.95
C LEU A 80 -4.80 12.68 3.17
N ALA A 81 -4.72 14.00 3.22
CA ALA A 81 -5.32 14.80 4.28
C ALA A 81 -6.86 14.79 4.17
N LEU A 82 -7.39 15.04 2.98
CA LEU A 82 -8.84 15.09 2.73
C LEU A 82 -9.53 13.73 2.91
N SER A 83 -8.85 12.63 2.56
CA SER A 83 -9.43 11.28 2.68
C SER A 83 -9.55 10.79 4.12
N GLY A 84 -8.98 11.52 5.08
CA GLY A 84 -8.90 11.11 6.48
C GLY A 84 -7.77 10.13 6.80
N LEU A 85 -6.98 9.68 5.80
CA LEU A 85 -5.86 8.75 6.03
C LEU A 85 -4.79 9.30 6.95
N LEU A 86 -4.44 10.59 6.85
CA LEU A 86 -3.51 11.22 7.80
C LEU A 86 -4.08 11.25 9.23
N GLY A 87 -5.40 11.25 9.40
CA GLY A 87 -6.08 11.27 10.69
C GLY A 87 -5.81 10.03 11.55
N ILE A 88 -5.35 8.93 10.95
CA ILE A 88 -5.21 7.62 11.61
C ILE A 88 -3.77 7.08 11.59
N MET A 89 -2.85 7.73 10.87
CA MET A 89 -1.46 7.29 10.73
C MET A 89 -0.53 8.03 11.69
N GLY A 90 0.28 7.27 12.43
CA GLY A 90 1.30 7.79 13.33
C GLY A 90 0.91 7.68 14.81
N GLU A 91 1.73 8.30 15.66
CA GLU A 91 1.55 8.29 17.12
C GLU A 91 0.52 9.33 17.57
N ALA A 92 -0.18 9.02 18.66
CA ALA A 92 -1.02 9.99 19.34
C ALA A 92 -0.15 11.14 19.90
N GLY A 93 -0.64 12.37 19.82
CA GLY A 93 0.11 13.56 20.29
C GLY A 93 1.25 14.03 19.38
N ARG A 94 1.56 13.31 18.28
CA ARG A 94 2.49 13.76 17.24
C ARG A 94 1.76 14.23 15.98
N PRO A 95 2.40 15.04 15.12
CA PRO A 95 1.89 15.32 13.78
C PRO A 95 1.58 14.02 13.01
N PRO A 96 0.57 14.03 12.13
CA PRO A 96 0.28 12.88 11.27
C PRO A 96 1.51 12.32 10.56
N ALA A 97 1.63 10.99 10.54
CA ALA A 97 2.61 10.31 9.71
C ALA A 97 2.00 9.94 8.36
N ARG A 98 2.85 9.57 7.39
CA ARG A 98 2.45 9.02 6.11
C ARG A 98 3.42 7.95 5.64
N LEU A 99 2.94 7.06 4.78
CA LEU A 99 3.83 6.19 4.02
C LEU A 99 4.67 7.02 3.04
N ALA A 100 5.89 6.56 2.80
CA ALA A 100 6.79 7.14 1.81
C ALA A 100 6.32 6.81 0.38
N GLY A 101 6.82 7.59 -0.59
CA GLY A 101 6.44 7.45 -2.00
C GLY A 101 5.02 7.93 -2.31
N HIS A 102 4.48 7.44 -3.42
CA HIS A 102 3.22 7.87 -4.04
C HIS A 102 2.17 6.76 -3.99
N GLN A 103 1.77 6.36 -2.77
CA GLN A 103 0.90 5.20 -2.55
C GLN A 103 -0.45 5.31 -3.30
N PRO A 104 -1.16 6.46 -3.28
CA PRO A 104 -2.33 6.67 -4.13
C PRO A 104 -2.05 6.43 -5.61
N ALA A 105 -0.96 7.00 -6.15
CA ALA A 105 -0.63 6.85 -7.56
C ALA A 105 -0.36 5.38 -7.95
N TYR A 106 0.35 4.63 -7.10
CA TYR A 106 0.61 3.21 -7.33
C TYR A 106 -0.68 2.39 -7.35
N ALA A 107 -1.61 2.67 -6.43
CA ALA A 107 -2.91 2.02 -6.38
C ALA A 107 -3.80 2.41 -7.56
N ALA A 108 -3.72 3.67 -8.04
CA ALA A 108 -4.43 4.11 -9.23
C ALA A 108 -3.91 3.39 -10.48
N GLY A 109 -2.59 3.19 -10.61
CA GLY A 109 -2.01 2.39 -11.69
C GLY A 109 -2.51 0.94 -11.69
N LEU A 110 -2.63 0.32 -10.51
CA LEU A 110 -3.20 -1.03 -10.38
C LEU A 110 -4.70 -1.06 -10.73
N ALA A 111 -5.47 -0.04 -10.33
CA ALA A 111 -6.86 0.10 -10.71
C ALA A 111 -7.02 0.23 -12.23
N GLY A 112 -6.16 1.04 -12.88
CA GLY A 112 -6.12 1.19 -14.34
C GLY A 112 -5.78 -0.10 -15.07
N CYS A 113 -4.75 -0.82 -14.60
CA CYS A 113 -4.41 -2.13 -15.15
C CYS A 113 -5.59 -3.13 -14.99
N THR A 114 -6.27 -3.13 -13.85
CA THR A 114 -7.44 -3.99 -13.62
C THR A 114 -8.59 -3.64 -14.58
N ALA A 115 -8.86 -2.35 -14.78
CA ALA A 115 -9.90 -1.88 -15.68
C ALA A 115 -9.58 -2.21 -17.16
N LEU A 116 -8.31 -2.08 -17.58
CA LEU A 116 -7.83 -2.53 -18.89
C LEU A 116 -8.10 -4.03 -19.09
N LEU A 117 -7.68 -4.86 -18.13
CA LEU A 117 -7.85 -6.31 -18.20
C LEU A 117 -9.34 -6.70 -18.28
N ALA A 118 -10.21 -6.01 -17.52
CA ALA A 118 -11.65 -6.21 -17.59
C ALA A 118 -12.22 -5.84 -18.97
N ALA A 119 -11.81 -4.69 -19.52
CA ALA A 119 -12.24 -4.24 -20.85
C ALA A 119 -11.79 -5.22 -21.95
N LEU A 120 -10.53 -5.66 -21.93
CA LEU A 120 -10.01 -6.66 -22.88
C LEU A 120 -10.71 -8.02 -22.74
N ARG A 121 -11.09 -8.42 -21.52
CA ARG A 121 -11.83 -9.67 -21.29
C ARG A 121 -13.26 -9.59 -21.83
N ALA A 122 -13.91 -8.43 -21.66
CA ALA A 122 -15.26 -8.15 -22.15
C ALA A 122 -15.32 -7.98 -23.67
N ALA A 123 -14.23 -7.48 -24.29
CA ALA A 123 -14.09 -7.31 -25.75
C ALA A 123 -14.37 -8.60 -26.55
N LYS A 124 -14.24 -9.79 -25.92
CA LYS A 124 -14.72 -11.06 -26.49
C LYS A 124 -16.27 -11.12 -26.44
N GLY A 125 -16.93 -10.28 -27.23
CA GLY A 125 -18.38 -10.29 -27.45
C GLY A 125 -19.13 -9.01 -27.09
N ALA A 126 -18.44 -7.96 -26.60
CA ALA A 126 -19.03 -6.66 -26.29
C ALA A 126 -18.13 -5.51 -26.76
N ASP A 127 -18.70 -4.31 -26.89
CA ASP A 127 -17.94 -3.10 -27.19
C ASP A 127 -16.97 -2.76 -26.04
N ILE A 128 -15.76 -2.35 -26.40
CA ILE A 128 -14.76 -1.86 -25.46
C ILE A 128 -15.17 -0.43 -25.07
N PRO A 129 -15.16 -0.06 -23.78
CA PRO A 129 -15.43 1.32 -23.37
C PRO A 129 -14.40 2.27 -23.99
N GLU A 130 -14.84 3.45 -24.44
CA GLU A 130 -13.95 4.46 -25.03
C GLU A 130 -13.06 5.13 -23.96
N THR A 131 -13.58 5.28 -22.75
CA THR A 131 -12.92 5.98 -21.64
C THR A 131 -13.02 5.20 -20.33
N ILE A 132 -11.93 5.17 -19.57
CA ILE A 132 -11.91 4.70 -18.18
C ILE A 132 -11.53 5.88 -17.28
N ASP A 133 -12.37 6.09 -16.27
CA ASP A 133 -12.22 7.15 -15.29
C ASP A 133 -11.69 6.63 -13.95
N ILE A 134 -10.62 7.24 -13.43
CA ILE A 134 -9.98 6.89 -12.17
C ILE A 134 -9.67 8.17 -11.38
N SER A 135 -10.47 8.39 -10.33
CA SER A 135 -10.24 9.44 -9.34
C SER A 135 -9.16 9.02 -8.34
N LEU A 136 -8.07 9.79 -8.25
CA LEU A 136 -7.02 9.55 -7.26
C LEU A 136 -7.52 9.78 -5.83
N PHE A 137 -8.52 10.63 -5.65
CA PHE A 137 -9.18 10.81 -4.35
C PHE A 137 -9.97 9.56 -3.94
N ASP A 138 -10.75 8.98 -4.86
CA ASP A 138 -11.52 7.76 -4.60
C ASP A 138 -10.59 6.59 -4.29
N VAL A 139 -9.50 6.45 -5.06
CA VAL A 139 -8.42 5.48 -4.78
C VAL A 139 -7.84 5.71 -3.39
N THR A 140 -7.60 6.96 -3.01
CA THR A 140 -7.06 7.30 -1.68
C THR A 140 -8.01 6.90 -0.55
N CYS A 141 -9.32 7.14 -0.72
CA CYS A 141 -10.34 6.68 0.23
C CYS A 141 -10.42 5.14 0.27
N TRP A 142 -10.31 4.50 -0.90
CA TRP A 142 -10.36 3.04 -1.05
C TRP A 142 -9.19 2.32 -0.37
N LEU A 143 -7.99 2.92 -0.34
CA LEU A 143 -6.81 2.37 0.35
C LEU A 143 -7.06 2.01 1.82
N ASN A 144 -8.06 2.63 2.46
CA ASN A 144 -8.50 2.20 3.79
C ASN A 144 -10.02 2.09 3.92
N TRP A 145 -10.59 1.27 3.04
CA TRP A 145 -12.01 0.89 3.06
C TRP A 145 -12.53 0.44 4.45
N LYS A 146 -11.65 -0.12 5.30
CA LYS A 146 -12.02 -0.58 6.64
C LYS A 146 -12.52 0.53 7.55
N VAL A 147 -12.16 1.79 7.31
CA VAL A 147 -12.65 2.92 8.11
C VAL A 147 -14.16 3.05 7.96
N ALA A 148 -14.69 2.95 6.73
CA ALA A 148 -16.12 2.97 6.49
C ALA A 148 -16.82 1.80 7.19
N ALA A 149 -16.27 0.59 7.07
CA ALA A 149 -16.81 -0.60 7.74
C ALA A 149 -16.78 -0.49 9.27
N ALA A 150 -15.68 0.02 9.84
CA ALA A 150 -15.55 0.25 11.28
C ALA A 150 -16.58 1.25 11.80
N MET A 151 -16.78 2.37 11.09
CA MET A 151 -17.80 3.34 11.45
C MET A 151 -19.21 2.74 11.40
N LEU A 152 -19.53 1.99 10.34
CA LEU A 152 -20.86 1.39 10.16
C LEU A 152 -21.18 0.29 11.19
N VAL A 153 -20.18 -0.51 11.56
CA VAL A 153 -20.37 -1.69 12.43
C VAL A 153 -20.12 -1.37 13.90
N MET A 154 -19.12 -0.55 14.21
CA MET A 154 -18.66 -0.27 15.58
C MET A 154 -19.05 1.14 16.06
N GLY A 155 -19.54 2.02 15.17
CA GLY A 155 -19.86 3.41 15.50
C GLY A 155 -18.64 4.30 15.73
N GLU A 156 -17.44 3.78 15.48
CA GLU A 156 -16.17 4.46 15.71
C GLU A 156 -15.12 4.02 14.69
N VAL A 157 -14.10 4.86 14.50
CA VAL A 157 -12.99 4.60 13.58
C VAL A 157 -11.67 4.56 14.34
N PRO A 158 -10.65 3.82 13.85
CA PRO A 158 -9.32 3.87 14.42
C PRO A 158 -8.77 5.29 14.46
N THR A 159 -7.99 5.61 15.49
CA THR A 159 -7.25 6.87 15.60
C THR A 159 -5.74 6.61 15.68
N ARG A 160 -4.93 7.66 15.54
CA ARG A 160 -3.48 7.59 15.74
C ARG A 160 -3.13 6.94 17.09
N GLY A 161 -2.00 6.23 17.13
CA GLY A 161 -1.52 5.54 18.34
C GLY A 161 -2.12 4.15 18.58
N GLY A 162 -2.98 3.64 17.68
CA GLY A 162 -3.38 2.24 17.68
C GLY A 162 -4.16 1.78 18.93
N GLY A 163 -4.81 2.72 19.62
CA GLY A 163 -5.29 2.60 21.02
C GLY A 163 -6.25 1.45 21.35
N ARG A 164 -6.71 0.67 20.37
CA ARG A 164 -7.60 -0.50 20.55
C ARG A 164 -7.12 -1.76 19.83
N SER A 165 -5.87 -1.78 19.37
CA SER A 165 -5.28 -2.94 18.71
C SER A 165 -4.37 -3.70 19.67
N ASP A 166 -4.21 -5.00 19.44
CA ASP A 166 -3.17 -5.83 20.08
C ASP A 166 -1.89 -5.82 19.22
N TRP A 167 -1.67 -4.73 18.47
CA TRP A 167 -0.57 -4.57 17.54
C TRP A 167 0.50 -3.71 18.20
N PHE A 168 1.74 -4.18 18.16
CA PHE A 168 2.85 -3.52 18.83
C PHE A 168 4.05 -3.45 17.89
N THR A 169 4.75 -2.32 17.97
CA THR A 169 6.13 -2.21 17.50
C THR A 169 6.99 -2.12 18.74
N LEU A 170 7.65 -3.21 19.09
CA LEU A 170 8.44 -3.34 20.32
C LEU A 170 9.93 -3.19 20.01
N PRO A 171 10.71 -2.59 20.92
CA PRO A 171 12.16 -2.52 20.76
C PRO A 171 12.77 -3.91 20.84
N ALA A 172 13.84 -4.13 20.08
CA ALA A 172 14.76 -5.26 20.16
C ALA A 172 16.18 -4.72 20.37
N ALA A 173 17.12 -5.57 20.76
CA ALA A 173 18.52 -5.17 21.01
C ALA A 173 19.19 -4.51 19.79
N ASP A 174 18.76 -4.87 18.57
CA ASP A 174 19.29 -4.39 17.29
C ASP A 174 18.20 -3.76 16.39
N GLY A 175 17.12 -3.21 16.98
CA GLY A 175 16.08 -2.51 16.22
C GLY A 175 14.68 -2.67 16.80
N HIS A 176 13.72 -3.10 15.98
CA HIS A 176 12.33 -3.26 16.37
C HIS A 176 11.71 -4.55 15.81
N ILE A 177 10.67 -5.04 16.49
CA ILE A 177 9.81 -6.16 16.06
C ILE A 177 8.38 -5.67 16.00
N ALA A 178 7.69 -5.98 14.90
CA ALA A 178 6.24 -5.87 14.80
C ALA A 178 5.61 -7.18 15.32
N LEU A 179 4.74 -7.04 16.31
CA LEU A 179 3.96 -8.13 16.90
C LEU A 179 2.47 -7.89 16.61
N VAL A 180 1.85 -8.86 15.95
CA VAL A 180 0.41 -8.91 15.73
C VAL A 180 -0.02 -10.34 15.97
N TYR A 181 -0.86 -10.59 16.97
CA TYR A 181 -1.32 -11.94 17.32
C TYR A 181 -2.84 -11.98 17.43
N MET A 182 -3.41 -13.17 17.26
CA MET A 182 -4.83 -13.46 17.48
C MET A 182 -5.01 -14.20 18.81
N GLU A 183 -6.25 -14.30 19.32
CA GLU A 183 -6.52 -15.03 20.58
C GLU A 183 -6.00 -16.47 20.57
N LYS A 184 -6.06 -17.16 19.43
CA LYS A 184 -5.53 -18.51 19.27
C LYS A 184 -4.01 -18.61 19.49
N ASP A 185 -3.28 -17.52 19.27
CA ASP A 185 -1.82 -17.47 19.40
C ASP A 185 -1.39 -17.05 20.82
N PHE A 186 -2.30 -16.44 21.59
CA PHE A 186 -2.00 -15.86 22.90
C PHE A 186 -1.46 -16.87 23.93
N PRO A 187 -1.96 -18.13 24.05
CA PRO A 187 -1.38 -19.07 25.00
C PRO A 187 0.12 -19.32 24.80
N GLN A 188 0.56 -19.39 23.53
CA GLN A 188 1.97 -19.57 23.18
C GLN A 188 2.79 -18.29 23.43
N LEU A 189 2.21 -17.13 23.12
CA LEU A 189 2.83 -15.84 23.41
C LEU A 189 3.01 -15.62 24.92
N ARG A 190 1.98 -15.96 25.71
CA ARG A 190 2.01 -15.89 27.17
C ARG A 190 3.13 -16.77 27.74
N ASP A 191 3.27 -17.99 27.25
CA ASP A 191 4.33 -18.92 27.67
C ASP A 191 5.72 -18.41 27.28
N MET A 192 5.90 -17.95 26.04
CA MET A 192 7.16 -17.36 25.54
C MET A 192 7.63 -16.18 26.41
N LEU A 193 6.68 -15.34 26.83
CA LEU A 193 6.92 -14.14 27.61
C LEU A 193 6.84 -14.35 29.12
N GLN A 194 6.49 -15.55 29.57
CA GLN A 194 6.28 -15.91 30.99
C GLN A 194 5.33 -14.96 31.73
N LEU A 195 4.23 -14.56 31.06
CA LEU A 195 3.27 -13.62 31.63
C LEU A 195 2.36 -14.32 32.64
N THR A 196 2.29 -13.78 33.85
CA THR A 196 1.53 -14.33 34.98
C THR A 196 0.41 -13.42 35.48
N ASP A 197 0.34 -12.17 35.00
CA ASP A 197 -0.65 -11.20 35.46
C ASP A 197 -2.06 -11.58 34.97
N PRO A 198 -3.03 -11.80 35.88
CA PRO A 198 -4.37 -12.23 35.53
C PRO A 198 -5.13 -11.21 34.67
N ARG A 199 -4.74 -9.93 34.71
CA ARG A 199 -5.32 -8.88 33.86
C ARG A 199 -5.13 -9.15 32.37
N PHE A 200 -4.17 -10.00 31.99
CA PHE A 200 -3.83 -10.27 30.60
C PHE A 200 -4.45 -11.58 30.06
N GLU A 201 -5.21 -12.31 30.86
CA GLU A 201 -5.78 -13.61 30.45
C GLU A 201 -6.74 -13.49 29.26
N THR A 202 -7.60 -12.47 29.28
CA THR A 202 -8.59 -12.23 28.23
C THR A 202 -8.15 -11.11 27.31
N ARG A 203 -8.61 -11.15 26.04
CA ARG A 203 -8.43 -10.04 25.11
C ARG A 203 -8.92 -8.72 25.67
N ALA A 204 -10.11 -8.73 26.26
CA ALA A 204 -10.72 -7.54 26.83
C ALA A 204 -9.82 -6.95 27.93
N GLY A 205 -9.28 -7.80 28.81
CA GLY A 205 -8.32 -7.38 29.84
C GLY A 205 -7.05 -6.76 29.24
N ARG A 206 -6.47 -7.36 28.19
CA ARG A 206 -5.30 -6.82 27.50
C ARG A 206 -5.57 -5.49 26.81
N LEU A 207 -6.74 -5.30 26.21
CA LEU A 207 -7.13 -4.03 25.60
C LEU A 207 -7.35 -2.95 26.66
N THR A 208 -8.10 -3.25 27.72
CA THR A 208 -8.34 -2.33 28.85
C THR A 208 -7.03 -1.93 29.54
N HIS A 209 -6.09 -2.86 29.65
CA HIS A 209 -4.79 -2.65 30.28
C HIS A 209 -3.64 -2.59 29.27
N ARG A 210 -3.88 -2.10 28.05
CA ARG A 210 -2.91 -2.12 26.94
C ARG A 210 -1.54 -1.55 27.32
N ALA A 211 -1.51 -0.39 27.98
CA ALA A 211 -0.26 0.24 28.39
C ALA A 211 0.52 -0.60 29.41
N ALA A 212 -0.18 -1.25 30.35
CA ALA A 212 0.43 -2.16 31.32
C ALA A 212 0.90 -3.46 30.67
N PHE A 213 0.13 -4.00 29.72
CA PHE A 213 0.53 -5.17 28.93
C PHE A 213 1.78 -4.88 28.11
N GLU A 214 1.83 -3.74 27.41
CA GLU A 214 2.99 -3.30 26.65
C GLU A 214 4.22 -3.14 27.55
N ALA A 215 4.05 -2.49 28.71
CA ALA A 215 5.12 -2.33 29.68
C ALA A 215 5.65 -3.67 30.23
N ALA A 216 4.78 -4.67 30.38
CA ALA A 216 5.17 -6.01 30.85
C ALA A 216 5.96 -6.80 29.79
N ILE A 217 5.58 -6.71 28.50
CA ILE A 217 6.23 -7.48 27.44
C ILE A 217 7.52 -6.80 26.92
N ARG A 218 7.58 -5.47 26.95
CA ARG A 218 8.66 -4.66 26.37
C ARG A 218 10.07 -5.09 26.82
N PRO A 219 10.36 -5.36 28.12
CA PRO A 219 11.70 -5.77 28.55
C PRO A 219 12.17 -7.07 27.91
N TRP A 220 11.27 -8.04 27.71
CA TRP A 220 11.62 -9.33 27.10
C TRP A 220 12.11 -9.15 25.66
N PHE A 221 11.42 -8.30 24.89
CA PHE A 221 11.81 -7.99 23.52
C PHE A 221 13.10 -7.14 23.49
N ALA A 222 13.21 -6.10 24.32
CA ALA A 222 14.36 -5.19 24.32
C ALA A 222 15.70 -5.89 24.63
N ALA A 223 15.66 -6.97 25.42
CA ALA A 223 16.85 -7.73 25.82
C ALA A 223 17.38 -8.71 24.77
N ARG A 224 16.69 -8.87 23.62
CA ARG A 224 17.00 -9.90 22.62
C ARG A 224 17.13 -9.29 21.23
N SER A 225 17.97 -9.88 20.39
CA SER A 225 18.06 -9.51 18.98
C SER A 225 16.78 -9.88 18.21
N ARG A 226 16.51 -9.17 17.12
CA ARG A 226 15.44 -9.47 16.16
C ARG A 226 15.49 -10.93 15.70
N ALA A 227 16.68 -11.47 15.50
CA ALA A 227 16.89 -12.86 15.07
C ALA A 227 16.52 -13.88 16.16
N GLU A 228 16.90 -13.65 17.42
CA GLU A 228 16.53 -14.52 18.54
C GLU A 228 15.02 -14.53 18.77
N ILE A 229 14.40 -13.34 18.75
CA ILE A 229 12.96 -13.18 18.90
C ILE A 229 12.23 -13.89 17.77
N THR A 230 12.67 -13.69 16.52
CA THR A 230 12.09 -14.35 15.33
C THR A 230 12.15 -15.87 15.44
N ARG A 231 13.31 -16.43 15.82
CA ARG A 231 13.49 -17.87 15.97
C ARG A 231 12.60 -18.47 17.06
N GLU A 232 12.54 -17.82 18.23
CA GLU A 232 11.71 -18.28 19.35
C GLU A 232 10.21 -18.21 19.03
N ALA A 233 9.75 -17.12 18.41
CA ALA A 233 8.36 -16.99 18.02
C ALA A 233 7.97 -18.02 16.93
N GLN A 234 8.84 -18.23 15.94
CA GLN A 234 8.60 -19.19 14.85
C GLN A 234 8.52 -20.64 15.36
N SER A 235 9.36 -21.04 16.33
CA SER A 235 9.30 -22.39 16.93
C SER A 235 7.95 -22.65 17.61
N ARG A 236 7.28 -21.58 18.06
CA ARG A 236 5.96 -21.59 18.70
C ARG A 236 4.81 -21.21 17.77
N ARG A 237 5.09 -20.96 16.48
CA ARG A 237 4.14 -20.49 15.46
C ARG A 237 3.46 -19.16 15.78
N ILE A 238 4.14 -18.29 16.54
CA ILE A 238 3.66 -16.94 16.85
C ILE A 238 4.02 -16.00 15.69
N PRO A 239 3.04 -15.29 15.10
CA PRO A 239 3.29 -14.33 14.02
C PRO A 239 4.01 -13.07 14.53
N ILE A 240 5.24 -12.87 14.06
CA ILE A 240 6.00 -11.63 14.27
C ILE A 240 6.81 -11.28 13.02
N GLY A 241 7.20 -10.02 12.89
CA GLY A 241 8.06 -9.54 11.82
C GLY A 241 9.18 -8.64 12.34
N PRO A 242 10.47 -8.91 12.04
CA PRO A 242 11.53 -7.95 12.29
C PRO A 242 11.33 -6.71 11.42
N VAL A 243 11.41 -5.53 12.02
CA VAL A 243 11.42 -4.27 11.27
C VAL A 243 12.77 -4.17 10.57
N ARG A 244 12.73 -4.20 9.24
CA ARG A 244 13.91 -4.12 8.36
C ARG A 244 13.98 -2.78 7.67
N SER A 245 15.19 -2.31 7.46
CA SER A 245 15.51 -1.21 6.56
C SER A 245 15.33 -1.64 5.10
N PRO A 246 15.11 -0.69 4.16
CA PRO A 246 15.10 -1.00 2.74
C PRO A 246 16.41 -1.65 2.24
N ALA A 247 17.56 -1.28 2.82
CA ALA A 247 18.86 -1.86 2.46
C ALA A 247 18.94 -3.36 2.80
N GLU A 248 18.42 -3.78 3.96
CA GLU A 248 18.34 -5.20 4.34
C GLU A 248 17.48 -6.01 3.36
N LEU A 249 16.50 -5.39 2.68
CA LEU A 249 15.62 -6.10 1.73
C LEU A 249 16.30 -6.43 0.40
N LEU A 250 17.39 -5.75 0.04
CA LEU A 250 18.13 -5.99 -1.20
C LEU A 250 18.87 -7.34 -1.17
N THR A 251 19.19 -7.83 0.03
CA THR A 251 19.91 -9.09 0.25
C THR A 251 19.06 -10.11 1.01
N ASP A 252 17.75 -9.86 1.15
CA ASP A 252 16.86 -10.77 1.87
C ASP A 252 16.81 -12.16 1.20
N PRO A 253 17.03 -13.26 1.96
CA PRO A 253 17.06 -14.60 1.38
C PRO A 253 15.79 -15.00 0.64
N GLN A 254 14.62 -14.55 1.09
CA GLN A 254 13.35 -14.87 0.44
C GLN A 254 13.20 -14.11 -0.88
N HIS A 255 13.61 -12.83 -0.92
CA HIS A 255 13.65 -12.07 -2.16
C HIS A 255 14.64 -12.64 -3.17
N VAL A 256 15.83 -13.06 -2.72
CA VAL A 256 16.85 -13.70 -3.57
C VAL A 256 16.31 -15.02 -4.12
N ALA A 257 15.79 -15.90 -3.25
CA ALA A 257 15.20 -17.18 -3.67
C ALA A 257 14.02 -16.99 -4.65
N ARG A 258 13.30 -15.88 -4.55
CA ARG A 258 12.18 -15.53 -5.43
C ARG A 258 12.59 -14.69 -6.63
N GLY A 259 13.87 -14.37 -6.82
CA GLY A 259 14.34 -13.44 -7.85
C GLY A 259 13.48 -12.17 -7.90
N PHE A 260 13.07 -11.66 -6.73
CA PHE A 260 12.19 -10.49 -6.62
C PHE A 260 12.99 -9.21 -6.80
N ILE A 261 14.17 -9.14 -6.18
CA ILE A 261 15.13 -8.07 -6.44
C ILE A 261 16.01 -8.55 -7.60
N GLY A 262 15.89 -7.88 -8.75
CA GLY A 262 16.63 -8.22 -9.96
C GLY A 262 18.05 -7.67 -9.98
N PRO A 263 18.83 -7.97 -11.03
CA PRO A 263 20.12 -7.33 -11.28
C PRO A 263 19.99 -5.80 -11.24
N GLY A 264 20.85 -5.12 -10.49
CA GLY A 264 20.77 -3.67 -10.28
C GLY A 264 19.91 -3.22 -9.08
N GLY A 265 19.33 -4.15 -8.31
CA GLY A 265 18.64 -3.84 -7.05
C GLY A 265 17.17 -3.41 -7.20
N MET A 266 16.62 -3.47 -8.42
CA MET A 266 15.24 -3.07 -8.68
C MET A 266 14.26 -4.23 -8.39
N PRO A 267 13.13 -3.97 -7.71
CA PRO A 267 12.09 -4.97 -7.51
C PRO A 267 11.36 -5.26 -8.82
N GLY A 268 11.12 -6.53 -9.12
CA GLY A 268 10.30 -6.97 -10.25
C GLY A 268 8.80 -7.03 -9.92
N MET A 269 7.97 -7.39 -10.91
CA MET A 269 6.51 -7.50 -10.72
C MET A 269 6.11 -8.50 -9.62
N PRO A 270 5.24 -8.18 -8.66
CA PRO A 270 4.96 -9.04 -7.49
C PRO A 270 4.16 -10.31 -7.80
N LEU A 271 4.29 -10.88 -9.00
CA LEU A 271 3.63 -12.09 -9.47
C LEU A 271 4.60 -12.99 -10.24
N ARG A 272 4.18 -14.25 -10.39
CA ARG A 272 4.79 -15.23 -11.29
C ARG A 272 3.67 -15.92 -12.07
N VAL A 273 3.89 -16.16 -13.35
CA VAL A 273 3.01 -16.95 -14.24
C VAL A 273 3.75 -18.26 -14.50
N ASP A 274 3.12 -19.38 -14.20
CA ASP A 274 3.72 -20.72 -14.33
C ASP A 274 5.09 -20.85 -13.67
N GLY A 275 5.24 -20.23 -12.49
CA GLY A 275 6.48 -20.21 -11.71
C GLY A 275 7.54 -19.22 -12.19
N MET A 276 7.34 -18.59 -13.35
CA MET A 276 8.26 -17.63 -13.97
C MET A 276 7.81 -16.19 -13.73
N ARG A 277 8.77 -15.30 -13.50
CA ARG A 277 8.48 -13.86 -13.43
C ARG A 277 8.36 -13.34 -14.87
N PRO A 278 7.29 -12.61 -15.23
CA PRO A 278 7.22 -11.99 -16.54
C PRO A 278 8.44 -11.09 -16.74
N HIS A 279 9.15 -11.30 -17.84
CA HIS A 279 10.16 -10.36 -18.31
C HIS A 279 9.42 -9.32 -19.15
N GLY A 280 9.59 -8.05 -18.81
CA GLY A 280 9.16 -6.95 -19.66
C GLY A 280 10.04 -6.84 -20.90
#